data_AF-A0AAW9TUV8-F1
#
_entry.id   AF-A0AAW9TUV8-F1
#
_cell.length_a   1.000
_cell.length_b   1.000
_cell.length_c   1.000
_cell.angle_alpha   90.00
_cell.angle_beta   90.00
_cell.angle_gamma   90.00
#
_symmetry.space_group_name_H-M   'P 1'
#
loop_
_entity.id
_entity.type
_entity.pdbx_description
1 polymer ?
#
loop_
_entity_poly.entity_id
_entity_poly.type
_entity_poly.pdbx_seq_one_letter_code
_entity_poly.pdbx_strand_id
1 'polypeptide(L)'
;MYGEPDWKHCMAAALRRFPARSLQIRELSMRDEDFRGMCEDFAAAENALAAVDQLPLHIREERRAEFKGLIESLAAEIAIALGPADGSF
;
A
#
# COMPACT_ATOMS: atom_id res chain seq x y z
N MET A 1 -13.75 -10.17 22.40
CA MET A 1 -12.31 -9.85 22.31
C MET A 1 -12.12 -9.17 20.96
N TYR A 2 -12.23 -7.85 20.90
CA TYR A 2 -11.88 -7.13 19.67
C TYR A 2 -10.36 -7.15 19.63
N GLY A 3 -9.80 -8.10 18.87
CA GLY A 3 -8.38 -8.03 18.53
C GLY A 3 -8.13 -6.66 17.92
N GLU A 4 -7.04 -6.00 18.31
CA GLU A 4 -6.62 -4.77 17.61
C GLU A 4 -6.69 -5.07 16.10
N PRO A 5 -7.43 -4.28 15.31
CA PRO A 5 -7.62 -4.64 13.91
C PRO A 5 -6.24 -4.75 13.25
N ASP A 6 -6.12 -5.69 12.33
CA ASP A 6 -4.84 -6.07 11.71
C ASP A 6 -4.24 -4.98 10.80
N TRP A 7 -4.68 -3.73 10.96
CA TRP A 7 -4.28 -2.55 10.19
C TRP A 7 -2.78 -2.29 10.27
N LYS A 8 -2.11 -2.71 11.36
CA LYS A 8 -0.66 -2.57 11.51
C LYS A 8 0.11 -3.35 10.42
N HIS A 9 -0.38 -4.52 10.01
CA HIS A 9 0.26 -5.31 8.96
C HIS A 9 -0.04 -4.74 7.57
N CYS A 10 -1.27 -4.29 7.35
CA CYS A 10 -1.69 -3.67 6.10
C CYS A 10 -0.87 -2.42 5.74
N MET A 11 -0.42 -1.68 6.74
CA MET A 11 0.36 -0.46 6.53
C MET A 11 1.87 -0.69 6.39
N ALA A 12 2.38 -1.91 6.64
CA ALA A 12 3.81 -2.18 6.56
C ALA A 12 4.37 -1.89 5.16
N ALA A 13 3.58 -2.21 4.13
CA ALA A 13 3.89 -1.92 2.74
C ALA A 13 4.02 -0.40 2.49
N ALA A 14 3.01 0.38 2.89
CA ALA A 14 3.02 1.84 2.76
C ALA A 14 4.17 2.48 3.57
N LEU A 15 4.44 2.00 4.79
CA LEU A 15 5.54 2.48 5.63
C LEU A 15 6.92 2.20 5.01
N ARG A 16 7.08 1.05 4.34
CA ARG A 16 8.30 0.72 3.59
C ARG A 16 8.47 1.59 2.34
N ARG A 17 7.37 1.91 1.66
CA ARG A 17 7.36 2.76 0.45
C ARG A 17 7.61 4.23 0.76
N PHE A 18 7.12 4.72 1.90
CA PHE A 18 7.16 6.14 2.30
C PHE A 18 7.73 6.33 3.73
N PRO A 19 8.98 5.94 3.99
CA PRO A 19 9.54 5.95 5.35
C PRO A 19 9.55 7.35 5.98
N ALA A 20 9.78 8.39 5.18
CA ALA A 20 9.77 9.78 5.62
C ALA A 20 8.39 10.29 6.06
N ARG A 21 7.31 9.60 5.68
CA ARG A 21 5.92 9.97 5.99
C ARG A 21 5.27 9.04 7.01
N SER A 22 6.08 8.29 7.75
CA SER A 22 5.60 7.25 8.68
C SER A 22 4.64 7.76 9.76
N LEU A 23 4.85 8.98 10.28
CA LEU A 23 3.93 9.60 11.23
C LEU A 23 2.58 9.94 10.58
N GLN A 24 2.60 10.64 9.45
CA GLN A 24 1.39 11.00 8.68
C GLN A 24 0.57 9.76 8.31
N ILE A 25 1.25 8.69 7.87
CA ILE A 25 0.63 7.40 7.54
C ILE A 25 -0.07 6.80 8.76
N ARG A 26 0.58 6.79 9.94
CA ARG A 26 -0.03 6.30 11.20
C ARG A 26 -1.24 7.14 11.59
N GLU A 27 -1.10 8.45 11.61
CA GLU A 27 -2.18 9.35 12.02
C GLU A 27 -3.40 9.28 11.09
N LEU A 28 -3.17 9.28 9.77
CA LEU A 28 -4.25 9.22 8.80
C LEU A 28 -4.98 7.87 8.87
N SER A 29 -4.24 6.77 8.99
CA SER A 29 -4.85 5.43 9.12
C SER A 29 -5.75 5.26 10.34
N MET A 30 -5.48 5.97 11.44
CA MET A 30 -6.29 5.87 12.65
C MET A 30 -7.66 6.52 12.49
N ARG A 31 -7.83 7.43 11.53
CA ARG A 31 -9.04 8.25 11.37
C ARG A 31 -9.74 8.11 10.02
N ASP A 32 -9.07 7.52 9.03
CA ASP A 32 -9.55 7.42 7.65
C ASP A 32 -9.60 5.95 7.21
N GLU A 33 -10.81 5.44 6.99
CA GLU A 33 -11.04 4.04 6.58
C GLU A 33 -10.68 3.82 5.11
N ASP A 34 -10.93 4.81 4.24
CA ASP A 34 -10.60 4.74 2.82
C ASP A 34 -9.08 4.70 2.64
N PHE A 35 -8.35 5.47 3.44
CA PHE A 35 -6.88 5.41 3.48
C PHE A 35 -6.35 4.04 3.95
N ARG A 36 -7.02 3.41 4.93
CA ARG A 36 -6.67 2.05 5.33
C ARG A 36 -6.90 1.05 4.20
N GLY A 37 -8.04 1.14 3.51
CA GLY A 37 -8.32 0.33 2.32
C GLY A 37 -7.25 0.47 1.24
N MET A 38 -6.82 1.70 0.93
CA MET A 38 -5.72 1.92 -0.01
C MET A 38 -4.40 1.25 0.43
N CYS A 39 -4.08 1.29 1.72
CA CYS A 39 -2.89 0.61 2.25
C CYS A 39 -3.01 -0.92 2.16
N GLU A 40 -4.21 -1.47 2.42
CA GLU A 40 -4.53 -2.89 2.29
C GLU A 40 -4.36 -3.36 0.84
N ASP A 41 -4.94 -2.64 -0.12
CA ASP A 41 -4.82 -2.94 -1.54
C ASP A 41 -3.36 -2.86 -2.01
N PHE A 42 -2.61 -1.87 -1.51
CA PHE A 42 -1.20 -1.73 -1.82
C PHE A 42 -0.39 -2.93 -1.32
N ALA A 43 -0.61 -3.37 -0.08
CA ALA A 43 0.03 -4.55 0.47
C ALA A 43 -0.36 -5.83 -0.29
N ALA A 44 -1.64 -5.97 -0.68
CA ALA A 44 -2.11 -7.09 -1.46
C ALA A 44 -1.44 -7.15 -2.85
N ALA A 45 -1.29 -6.00 -3.52
CA ALA A 45 -0.61 -5.91 -4.81
C ALA A 45 0.88 -6.27 -4.71
N GLU A 46 1.59 -5.81 -3.67
CA GLU A 46 2.98 -6.22 -3.42
C GLU A 46 3.12 -7.73 -3.19
N ASN A 47 2.21 -8.31 -2.39
CA ASN A 47 2.18 -9.76 -2.14
C ASN A 47 1.89 -10.55 -3.42
N ALA A 48 0.95 -10.09 -4.25
CA ALA A 48 0.64 -10.72 -5.54
C ALA A 48 1.84 -10.68 -6.50
N LEU A 49 2.55 -9.54 -6.55
CA LEU A 49 3.77 -9.41 -7.34
C LEU A 49 4.88 -10.35 -6.83
N ALA A 50 5.05 -10.49 -5.52
CA ALA A 50 6.03 -11.40 -4.94
C ALA A 50 5.72 -12.87 -5.22
N ALA A 51 4.43 -13.23 -5.34
CA ALA A 51 3.98 -14.58 -5.65
C ALA A 51 3.81 -14.87 -7.15
N VAL A 52 4.07 -13.89 -8.04
CA VAL A 52 3.76 -14.01 -9.48
C VAL A 52 4.46 -15.19 -10.16
N ASP A 53 5.64 -15.59 -9.68
CA ASP A 53 6.38 -16.73 -10.21
C ASP A 53 5.75 -18.09 -9.87
N GLN A 54 4.74 -18.12 -9.00
CA GLN A 54 3.93 -19.30 -8.70
C GLN A 54 2.77 -19.48 -9.69
N LEU A 55 2.46 -18.46 -10.51
CA LEU A 55 1.39 -18.54 -11.50
C LEU A 55 1.80 -19.42 -12.71
N PRO A 56 0.83 -19.87 -13.54
CA PRO A 56 1.13 -20.53 -14.81
C PRO A 56 2.01 -19.67 -15.72
N LEU A 57 3.04 -20.26 -16.33
CA LEU A 57 4.06 -19.54 -17.11
C LEU A 57 3.47 -18.59 -18.17
N HIS A 58 2.39 -19.00 -18.83
CA HIS A 58 1.75 -18.25 -19.91
C HIS A 58 1.06 -16.94 -19.46
N ILE A 59 0.81 -16.74 -18.15
CA ILE A 59 0.23 -15.50 -17.62
C ILE A 59 1.20 -14.68 -16.76
N ARG A 60 2.40 -15.20 -16.46
CA ARG A 60 3.30 -14.56 -15.47
C ARG A 60 3.68 -13.14 -15.86
N GLU A 61 4.09 -12.94 -17.11
CA GLU A 61 4.58 -11.63 -17.56
C GLU A 61 3.45 -10.59 -17.61
N GLU A 62 2.25 -11.00 -18.07
CA GLU A 62 1.06 -10.15 -18.05
C GLU A 62 0.71 -9.73 -16.61
N ARG A 63 0.60 -10.70 -15.70
CA ARG A 63 0.26 -10.44 -14.30
C ARG A 63 1.33 -9.62 -13.59
N ARG A 64 2.60 -9.85 -13.91
CA ARG A 64 3.71 -9.06 -13.38
C ARG A 64 3.60 -7.60 -13.81
N ALA A 65 3.28 -7.34 -15.07
CA ALA A 65 3.07 -5.98 -15.57
C ALA A 65 1.86 -5.32 -14.91
N GLU A 66 0.74 -6.04 -14.79
CA GLU A 66 -0.48 -5.58 -14.12
C GLU A 66 -0.22 -5.20 -12.66
N PHE A 67 0.36 -6.09 -11.86
CA PHE A 67 0.63 -5.83 -10.45
C PHE A 67 1.62 -4.68 -10.24
N LYS A 68 2.64 -4.54 -11.10
CA LYS A 68 3.53 -3.37 -11.07
C LYS A 68 2.78 -2.08 -11.35
N GLY A 69 1.88 -2.07 -12.33
CA GLY A 69 1.04 -0.91 -12.63
C GLY A 69 0.13 -0.54 -11.46
N LEU A 70 -0.49 -1.55 -10.83
CA LEU A 70 -1.34 -1.36 -9.66
C LEU A 70 -0.57 -0.78 -8.48
N ILE A 71 0.64 -1.30 -8.19
CA ILE A 71 1.52 -0.78 -7.14
C ILE A 71 1.85 0.70 -7.38
N GLU A 72 2.20 1.09 -8.61
CA GLU A 72 2.52 2.50 -8.89
C GLU A 72 1.30 3.41 -8.80
N SER A 73 0.11 2.94 -9.23
CA SER A 73 -1.14 3.71 -9.11
C SER A 73 -1.50 3.92 -7.64
N LEU A 74 -1.51 2.85 -6.84
CA LEU A 74 -1.83 2.91 -5.41
C LEU A 74 -0.78 3.73 -4.64
N ALA A 75 0.51 3.64 -5.00
CA ALA A 75 1.53 4.50 -4.42
C ALA A 75 1.25 5.99 -4.70
N ALA A 76 0.80 6.34 -5.91
CA ALA A 76 0.43 7.71 -6.24
C ALA A 76 -0.81 8.16 -5.46
N GLU A 77 -1.84 7.33 -5.35
CA GLU A 77 -3.05 7.63 -4.57
C GLU A 77 -2.75 7.83 -3.08
N ILE A 78 -1.92 6.97 -2.49
CA ILE A 78 -1.44 7.12 -1.11
C ILE A 78 -0.67 8.43 -0.95
N ALA A 79 0.20 8.78 -1.90
CA ALA A 79 0.95 10.04 -1.84
C ALA A 79 0.03 11.28 -1.94
N ILE A 80 -1.03 11.20 -2.73
CA ILE A 80 -2.05 12.25 -2.83
C ILE A 80 -2.83 12.36 -1.51
N ALA A 81 -3.28 11.24 -0.95
CA ALA A 81 -4.01 11.21 0.32
C ALA A 81 -3.18 11.74 1.51
N LEU A 82 -1.87 11.49 1.51
CA LEU A 82 -0.94 12.03 2.50
C LEU A 82 -0.70 13.54 2.32
N GLY A 83 -1.01 14.11 1.16
CA GLY A 83 -0.80 15.53 0.86
C GLY A 83 0.68 15.94 0.89
N PRO A 84 0.97 17.24 1.09
CA PRO A 84 2.33 17.72 1.30
C PRO A 84 2.96 17.09 2.55
N ALA A 85 4.28 16.90 2.54
CA ALA A 85 4.98 16.61 3.80
C ALA A 85 4.89 17.88 4.66
N ASP A 86 4.39 17.76 5.90
CA ASP A 86 4.26 18.91 6.79
C ASP A 86 5.60 19.64 6.91
N GLY A 87 5.63 20.93 6.54
CA GLY A 87 6.84 21.77 6.57
C GLY A 87 7.09 22.64 5.34
N SER A 88 6.36 22.48 4.24
CA SER A 88 6.41 23.45 3.13
C SER A 88 5.41 24.58 3.37
N PHE A 89 5.87 25.64 4.06
CA PHE A 89 5.24 26.96 4.04
C PHE A 89 5.77 27.81 2.88
#